data_AF-A0A5M6DLN5-F1
#
_entry.id   AF-A0A5M6DLN5-F1
#
_cell.length_a   1.000
_cell.length_b   1.000
_cell.length_c   1.000
_cell.angle_alpha   90.00
_cell.angle_beta   90.00
_cell.angle_gamma   90.00
#
_symmetry.space_group_name_H-M   'P 1'
#
loop_
_entity.id
_entity.type
_entity.pdbx_description
1 polymer ?
#
loop_
_entity_poly.entity_id
_entity_poly.type
_entity_poly.pdbx_seq_one_letter_code
_entity_poly.pdbx_strand_id
1 'polypeptide(L)'
;MEKIISKYQQLFKVNIYHHYFLDENNLIYDGTNDLPPARKAHKLQLYQVPDWLQIEPEVNTRGTMYACNLIFKPTKTGFIIVTKTNGPDQPSATLDNIILTFYLRWRNAGLAANTALPLLPPTNSTPTFYTWGNEFARNNIGLYPNLSRPVPTYQNTRAYVTGEIVKSGAQQFVALNRTSGNAPNVPAFWRETDGNLNYTTSTSLQPRPAAIPAGVIGKIEITGRAGLGNYSVLTGANKIKAAQVYQLHLDKF
;
A
#
# COMPACT_ATOMS: atom_id res chain seq x y z
N MET A 1 -22.35 -40.36 4.61
CA MET A 1 -21.94 -39.08 5.25
C MET A 1 -20.87 -38.45 4.38
N GLU A 2 -21.22 -37.39 3.67
CA GLU A 2 -20.28 -36.67 2.81
C GLU A 2 -19.37 -35.80 3.70
N LYS A 3 -18.06 -35.99 3.60
CA LYS A 3 -17.06 -35.31 4.40
C LYS A 3 -16.93 -33.87 3.91
N ILE A 4 -17.61 -32.93 4.55
CA ILE A 4 -17.39 -31.50 4.28
C ILE A 4 -15.99 -31.14 4.81
N ILE A 5 -14.97 -31.29 3.96
CA ILE A 5 -13.63 -30.77 4.24
C ILE A 5 -13.73 -29.25 4.04
N SER A 6 -13.97 -28.51 5.12
CA SER A 6 -13.80 -27.06 5.07
C SER A 6 -12.36 -26.73 4.67
N LYS A 7 -12.20 -26.01 3.57
CA LYS A 7 -10.90 -25.52 3.07
C LYS A 7 -10.80 -24.02 3.33
N TYR A 8 -9.58 -23.53 3.50
CA TYR A 8 -9.29 -22.09 3.53
C TYR A 8 -8.75 -21.66 2.19
N GLN A 9 -9.20 -20.51 1.69
CA GLN A 9 -8.74 -19.92 0.44
C GLN A 9 -8.29 -18.47 0.65
N GLN A 10 -7.30 -18.02 -0.12
CA GLN A 10 -6.91 -16.62 -0.14
C GLN A 10 -8.10 -15.74 -0.55
N LEU A 11 -8.47 -14.81 0.34
CA LEU A 11 -9.38 -13.72 0.00
C LEU A 11 -8.60 -12.62 -0.72
N PHE A 12 -7.50 -12.17 -0.13
CA PHE A 12 -6.53 -11.27 -0.77
C PHE A 12 -5.16 -11.34 -0.08
N LYS A 13 -4.15 -10.84 -0.77
CA LYS A 13 -2.80 -10.59 -0.25
C LYS A 13 -2.46 -9.11 -0.43
N VAL A 14 -1.71 -8.53 0.49
CA VAL A 14 -1.07 -7.23 0.30
C VAL A 14 0.43 -7.41 0.35
N ASN A 15 1.11 -7.01 -0.73
CA ASN A 15 2.56 -6.86 -0.77
C ASN A 15 2.91 -5.39 -0.52
N ILE A 16 3.85 -5.16 0.38
CA ILE A 16 4.42 -3.85 0.69
C ILE A 16 5.87 -3.91 0.24
N TYR A 17 6.23 -3.10 -0.75
CA TYR A 17 7.55 -3.05 -1.36
C TYR A 17 8.21 -1.73 -1.00
N HIS A 18 9.32 -1.80 -0.29
CA HIS A 18 10.14 -0.65 -0.01
C HIS A 18 11.42 -0.72 -0.84
N HIS A 19 11.56 0.25 -1.74
CA HIS A 19 12.59 0.27 -2.78
C HIS A 19 14.01 0.50 -2.24
N TYR A 20 14.16 0.92 -0.98
CA TYR A 20 15.45 0.96 -0.30
C TYR A 20 16.09 -0.43 -0.21
N PHE A 21 15.28 -1.47 0.06
CA PHE A 21 15.79 -2.84 0.16
C PHE A 21 15.87 -3.53 -1.20
N LEU A 22 14.89 -3.24 -2.06
CA LEU A 22 14.63 -4.04 -3.25
C LEU A 22 15.45 -3.58 -4.45
N ASP A 23 15.71 -2.28 -4.58
CA ASP A 23 16.51 -1.75 -5.69
C ASP A 23 18.00 -2.10 -5.54
N GLU A 24 18.74 -1.95 -6.65
CA GLU A 24 20.18 -2.19 -6.68
C GLU A 24 20.86 -1.22 -7.64
N ASN A 25 21.70 -0.32 -7.12
CA ASN A 25 22.33 0.74 -7.92
C ASN A 25 21.26 1.52 -8.71
N ASN A 26 21.36 1.52 -10.03
CA ASN A 26 20.41 2.17 -10.95
C ASN A 26 19.28 1.23 -11.42
N LEU A 27 19.24 -0.01 -10.94
CA LEU A 27 18.19 -0.99 -11.26
C LEU A 27 17.08 -0.90 -10.22
N ILE A 28 15.84 -0.81 -10.71
CA ILE A 28 14.66 -0.59 -9.90
C ILE A 28 13.88 -1.90 -9.86
N TYR A 29 13.56 -2.37 -8.65
CA TYR A 29 12.72 -3.54 -8.51
C TYR A 29 11.36 -3.22 -9.11
N ASP A 30 10.93 -3.93 -10.16
CA ASP A 30 9.67 -3.73 -10.89
C ASP A 30 9.47 -2.39 -11.61
N GLY A 31 10.55 -1.62 -11.77
CA GLY A 31 10.56 -0.39 -12.56
C GLY A 31 10.89 -0.59 -14.05
N THR A 32 11.18 0.52 -14.73
CA THR A 32 11.54 0.63 -16.14
C THR A 32 12.92 0.03 -16.43
N ASN A 33 13.91 0.41 -15.61
CA ASN A 33 15.23 -0.21 -15.62
C ASN A 33 15.24 -1.40 -14.67
N ASP A 34 14.47 -2.42 -15.06
CA ASP A 34 14.03 -3.48 -14.16
C ASP A 34 15.17 -4.42 -13.73
N LEU A 35 15.07 -4.93 -12.50
CA LEU A 35 15.97 -5.97 -12.02
C LEU A 35 15.74 -7.31 -12.77
N PRO A 36 16.80 -8.02 -13.19
CA PRO A 36 16.66 -9.35 -13.78
C PRO A 36 15.94 -10.34 -12.85
N PRO A 37 15.17 -11.31 -13.37
CA PRO A 37 14.34 -12.21 -12.56
C PRO A 37 15.08 -12.94 -11.43
N ALA A 38 16.30 -13.43 -11.69
CA ALA A 38 17.11 -14.12 -10.68
C ALA A 38 17.51 -13.17 -9.53
N ARG A 39 17.81 -11.90 -9.83
CA ARG A 39 18.15 -10.88 -8.84
C ARG A 39 16.92 -10.49 -8.02
N LYS A 40 15.75 -10.34 -8.66
CA LYS A 40 14.48 -10.13 -7.96
C LYS A 40 14.17 -11.24 -6.97
N ALA A 41 14.31 -12.50 -7.39
CA ALA A 41 14.09 -13.65 -6.53
C ALA A 41 15.03 -13.61 -5.31
N HIS A 42 16.31 -13.29 -5.52
CA HIS A 42 17.28 -13.13 -4.44
C HIS A 42 16.90 -11.98 -3.47
N LYS A 43 16.53 -10.82 -3.99
CA LYS A 43 16.03 -9.68 -3.18
C LYS A 43 14.82 -10.07 -2.32
N LEU A 44 13.85 -10.77 -2.90
CA LEU A 44 12.66 -11.25 -2.19
C LEU A 44 12.94 -12.34 -1.14
N GLN A 45 13.99 -13.15 -1.30
CA GLN A 45 14.39 -14.13 -0.30
C GLN A 45 14.84 -13.46 1.01
N LEU A 46 15.61 -12.36 0.87
CA LEU A 46 16.17 -11.59 1.98
C LEU A 46 15.17 -10.60 2.58
N TYR A 47 14.22 -10.12 1.78
CA TYR A 47 13.26 -9.11 2.21
C TYR A 47 12.29 -9.64 3.29
N GLN A 48 12.20 -8.91 4.41
CA GLN A 48 11.31 -9.20 5.53
C GLN A 48 10.62 -7.93 6.01
N VAL A 49 9.35 -7.73 5.61
CA VAL A 49 8.49 -6.65 6.15
C VAL A 49 8.43 -6.66 7.68
N PRO A 50 8.28 -7.81 8.37
CA PRO A 50 8.21 -7.84 9.82
C PRO A 50 9.44 -7.29 10.54
N ASP A 51 10.60 -7.13 9.89
CA ASP A 51 11.81 -6.60 10.52
C ASP A 51 11.73 -5.08 10.73
N TRP A 52 10.93 -4.38 9.92
CA TRP A 52 10.89 -2.91 9.90
C TRP A 52 9.49 -2.31 10.00
N LEU A 53 8.44 -3.08 9.68
CA LEU A 53 7.05 -2.65 9.77
C LEU A 53 6.23 -3.64 10.60
N GLN A 54 5.49 -3.11 11.56
CA GLN A 54 4.42 -3.83 12.24
C GLN A 54 3.10 -3.54 11.53
N ILE A 55 2.34 -4.62 11.27
CA ILE A 55 1.02 -4.58 10.66
C ILE A 55 0.06 -5.32 11.59
N GLU A 56 -1.02 -4.67 11.99
CA GLU A 56 -2.01 -5.27 12.89
C GLU A 56 -3.44 -4.94 12.46
N PRO A 57 -4.37 -5.90 12.47
CA PRO A 57 -5.78 -5.60 12.27
C PRO A 57 -6.30 -4.67 13.40
N GLU A 58 -7.14 -3.71 13.05
CA GLU A 58 -7.85 -2.87 14.02
C GLU A 58 -8.80 -3.71 14.89
N VAL A 59 -9.16 -3.22 16.08
CA VAL A 59 -10.12 -3.88 17.00
C VAL A 59 -11.42 -4.29 16.29
N ASN A 60 -12.06 -3.36 15.58
CA ASN A 60 -13.29 -3.66 14.82
C ASN A 60 -13.04 -4.71 13.73
N THR A 61 -11.89 -4.61 13.04
CA THR A 61 -11.49 -5.57 12.01
C THR A 61 -11.30 -6.97 12.59
N ARG A 62 -10.74 -7.11 13.79
CA ARG A 62 -10.64 -8.42 14.47
C ARG A 62 -12.02 -9.02 14.75
N GLY A 63 -12.98 -8.20 15.17
CA GLY A 63 -14.37 -8.61 15.36
C GLY A 63 -15.02 -9.10 14.06
N THR A 64 -14.91 -8.31 12.98
CA THR A 64 -15.39 -8.70 11.65
C THR A 64 -14.72 -9.97 11.15
N MET A 65 -13.40 -10.09 11.32
CA MET A 65 -12.67 -11.28 10.91
C MET A 65 -13.14 -12.54 11.63
N TYR A 66 -13.36 -12.45 12.94
CA TYR A 66 -13.90 -13.56 13.72
C TYR A 66 -15.31 -13.95 13.22
N ALA A 67 -16.21 -12.98 13.05
CA ALA A 67 -17.56 -13.21 12.56
C ALA A 67 -17.60 -13.80 11.14
N CYS A 68 -16.66 -13.42 10.29
CA CYS A 68 -16.58 -13.84 8.89
C CYS A 68 -15.64 -15.03 8.63
N ASN A 69 -15.14 -15.71 9.68
CA ASN A 69 -14.17 -16.83 9.56
C ASN A 69 -12.90 -16.47 8.75
N LEU A 70 -12.41 -15.25 8.92
CA LEU A 70 -11.19 -14.76 8.28
C LEU A 70 -9.97 -14.97 9.18
N ILE A 71 -8.84 -15.31 8.57
CA ILE A 71 -7.56 -15.46 9.26
C ILE A 71 -6.55 -14.49 8.64
N PHE A 72 -5.91 -13.69 9.49
CA PHE A 72 -4.77 -12.85 9.14
C PHE A 72 -3.48 -13.61 9.36
N LYS A 73 -2.62 -13.62 8.33
CA LYS A 73 -1.27 -14.17 8.45
C LYS A 73 -0.25 -13.15 7.92
N PRO A 74 0.70 -12.70 8.75
CA PRO A 74 1.88 -11.99 8.27
C PRO A 74 2.65 -12.83 7.24
N THR A 75 3.31 -12.17 6.30
CA THR A 75 4.19 -12.79 5.30
C THR A 75 5.47 -11.98 5.16
N LYS A 76 6.48 -12.55 4.49
CA LYS A 76 7.75 -11.85 4.22
C LYS A 76 7.57 -10.49 3.52
N THR A 77 6.56 -10.37 2.67
CA THR A 77 6.30 -9.18 1.85
C THR A 77 5.12 -8.34 2.35
N GLY A 78 4.51 -8.64 3.50
CA GLY A 78 3.30 -7.97 3.96
C GLY A 78 2.38 -8.92 4.70
N PHE A 79 1.17 -9.17 4.19
CA PHE A 79 0.23 -10.08 4.83
C PHE A 79 -0.77 -10.71 3.84
N ILE A 80 -1.44 -11.77 4.28
CA ILE A 80 -2.51 -12.45 3.56
C ILE A 80 -3.73 -12.61 4.47
N ILE A 81 -4.92 -12.40 3.89
CA ILE A 81 -6.20 -12.77 4.49
C ILE A 81 -6.72 -14.01 3.78
N VAL A 82 -7.00 -15.05 4.55
CA VAL A 82 -7.68 -16.26 4.06
C VAL A 82 -9.08 -16.35 4.67
N THR A 83 -10.03 -16.87 3.92
CA THR A 83 -11.41 -17.11 4.37
C THR A 83 -11.72 -18.60 4.32
N LYS A 84 -12.53 -19.07 5.26
CA LYS A 84 -13.09 -20.42 5.22
C LYS A 84 -14.11 -20.50 4.07
N THR A 85 -14.15 -21.63 3.36
CA THR A 85 -15.07 -21.83 2.24
C THR A 85 -15.98 -23.03 2.42
N ASN A 86 -17.21 -22.94 1.88
CA ASN A 86 -18.20 -24.02 1.82
C ASN A 86 -18.12 -24.81 0.49
N GLY A 87 -17.32 -24.32 -0.45
CA GLY A 87 -17.10 -24.90 -1.77
C GLY A 87 -16.00 -24.12 -2.50
N PRO A 88 -15.73 -24.43 -3.78
CA PRO A 88 -14.81 -23.66 -4.60
C PRO A 88 -15.24 -22.19 -4.66
N ASP A 89 -14.34 -21.28 -4.27
CA ASP A 89 -14.54 -19.83 -4.30
C ASP A 89 -15.76 -19.30 -3.53
N GLN A 90 -16.39 -20.10 -2.66
CA GLN A 90 -17.58 -19.70 -1.93
C GLN A 90 -17.25 -19.45 -0.45
N PRO A 91 -17.15 -18.19 0.00
CA PRO A 91 -16.92 -17.88 1.40
C PRO A 91 -17.98 -18.53 2.30
N SER A 92 -17.57 -18.98 3.49
CA SER A 92 -18.51 -19.57 4.46
C SER A 92 -19.35 -18.53 5.19
N ALA A 93 -19.02 -17.24 5.04
CA ALA A 93 -19.74 -16.10 5.61
C ALA A 93 -19.87 -15.00 4.55
N THR A 94 -20.89 -14.14 4.68
CA THR A 94 -21.05 -12.98 3.81
C THR A 94 -19.87 -12.03 3.98
N LEU A 95 -19.23 -11.69 2.85
CA LEU A 95 -18.11 -10.75 2.81
C LEU A 95 -18.48 -9.44 2.11
N ASP A 96 -19.72 -9.28 1.66
CA ASP A 96 -20.15 -8.05 0.99
C ASP A 96 -20.14 -6.87 1.95
N ASN A 97 -19.60 -5.73 1.49
CA ASN A 97 -19.46 -4.49 2.23
C ASN A 97 -18.66 -4.57 3.55
N ILE A 98 -17.90 -5.64 3.81
CA ILE A 98 -16.95 -5.63 4.93
C ILE A 98 -15.85 -4.59 4.66
N ILE A 99 -15.37 -3.95 5.71
CA ILE A 99 -14.18 -3.08 5.66
C ILE A 99 -13.17 -3.66 6.63
N LEU A 100 -12.02 -4.09 6.10
CA LEU A 100 -10.92 -4.61 6.90
C LEU A 100 -9.80 -3.58 6.94
N THR A 101 -9.52 -3.09 8.14
CA THR A 101 -8.55 -2.03 8.43
C THR A 101 -7.33 -2.60 9.15
N PHE A 102 -6.14 -2.29 8.65
CA PHE A 102 -4.87 -2.71 9.21
C PHE A 102 -4.02 -1.49 9.52
N TYR A 103 -3.59 -1.35 10.76
CA TYR A 103 -2.69 -0.29 11.20
C TYR A 103 -1.23 -0.63 10.89
N LEU A 104 -0.49 0.38 10.43
CA LEU A 104 0.94 0.30 10.13
C LEU A 104 1.71 1.11 11.16
N ARG A 105 2.83 0.54 11.64
CA ARG A 105 3.74 1.16 12.60
C ARG A 105 5.18 0.84 12.21
N TRP A 106 6.09 1.80 12.34
CA TRP A 106 7.51 1.49 12.25
C TRP A 106 7.91 0.59 13.42
N ARG A 107 8.48 -0.58 13.12
CA ARG A 107 9.13 -1.42 14.13
C ARG A 107 10.56 -0.93 14.37
N ASN A 108 11.23 -0.48 13.31
CA ASN A 108 12.55 0.13 13.38
C ASN A 108 12.47 1.55 12.79
N ALA A 109 12.39 2.55 13.66
CA ALA A 109 12.26 3.95 13.28
C ALA A 109 13.46 4.48 12.48
N GLY A 110 14.65 3.88 12.62
CA GLY A 110 15.82 4.25 11.83
C GLY A 110 15.64 3.97 10.33
N LEU A 111 14.81 2.98 9.98
CA LEU A 111 14.50 2.66 8.59
C LEU A 111 13.45 3.61 7.99
N ALA A 112 12.68 4.32 8.81
CA ALA A 112 11.76 5.35 8.34
C ALA A 112 12.49 6.50 7.62
N ALA A 113 13.74 6.78 8.00
CA ALA A 113 14.58 7.80 7.36
C ALA A 113 14.95 7.44 5.91
N ASN A 114 14.87 6.16 5.53
CA ASN A 114 15.16 5.69 4.18
C ASN A 114 13.90 5.64 3.30
N THR A 115 12.73 6.00 3.82
CA THR A 115 11.48 6.01 3.08
C THR A 115 11.14 7.41 2.62
N ALA A 116 10.85 7.59 1.33
CA ALA A 116 10.26 8.82 0.78
C ALA A 116 8.76 8.93 1.12
N LEU A 117 8.42 8.77 2.40
CA LEU A 117 7.12 9.16 2.93
C LEU A 117 7.27 10.57 3.51
N PRO A 118 6.54 11.56 2.98
CA PRO A 118 6.47 12.89 3.58
C PRO A 118 6.24 12.85 5.10
N LEU A 119 7.29 13.12 5.89
CA LEU A 119 7.24 13.02 7.35
C LEU A 119 6.41 14.15 7.99
N LEU A 120 6.07 15.19 7.23
CA LEU A 120 5.31 16.34 7.70
C LEU A 120 4.30 16.78 6.63
N PRO A 121 3.04 17.07 6.96
CA PRO A 121 2.13 17.71 6.01
C PRO A 121 2.69 19.08 5.57
N PRO A 122 2.44 19.50 4.32
CA PRO A 122 2.92 20.79 3.80
C PRO A 122 2.28 22.03 4.47
N THR A 123 1.31 21.89 5.39
CA THR A 123 0.67 23.00 6.11
C THR A 123 0.46 22.70 7.60
N ASN A 124 0.77 23.69 8.44
CA ASN A 124 0.94 23.58 9.90
C ASN A 124 -0.37 23.62 10.72
N SER A 125 -1.43 22.88 10.38
CA SER A 125 -2.66 22.97 11.21
C SER A 125 -3.48 21.70 11.40
N THR A 126 -3.41 20.72 10.50
CA THR A 126 -4.20 19.48 10.65
C THR A 126 -3.27 18.28 10.71
N PRO A 127 -3.25 17.52 11.82
CA PRO A 127 -2.56 16.24 11.85
C PRO A 127 -3.07 15.36 10.70
N THR A 128 -2.16 14.86 9.87
CA THR A 128 -2.48 13.98 8.75
C THR A 128 -2.09 12.54 9.04
N PHE A 129 -2.63 11.63 8.24
CA PHE A 129 -2.49 10.19 8.42
C PHE A 129 -2.57 9.49 7.07
N TYR A 130 -1.67 8.53 6.80
CA TYR A 130 -1.72 7.80 5.53
C TYR A 130 -2.90 6.83 5.52
N THR A 131 -3.69 6.87 4.44
CA THR A 131 -4.74 5.91 4.17
C THR A 131 -4.54 5.34 2.77
N TRP A 132 -4.34 4.04 2.70
CA TRP A 132 -4.28 3.28 1.46
C TRP A 132 -5.46 2.33 1.40
N GLY A 133 -6.01 2.07 0.23
CA GLY A 133 -7.12 1.13 0.14
C GLY A 133 -7.60 0.87 -1.27
N ASN A 134 -8.27 -0.26 -1.47
CA ASN A 134 -8.70 -0.69 -2.81
C ASN A 134 -9.81 0.22 -3.37
N GLU A 135 -10.79 0.57 -2.55
CA GLU A 135 -11.84 1.53 -2.91
C GLU A 135 -11.28 2.96 -3.00
N PHE A 136 -10.41 3.32 -2.05
CA PHE A 136 -9.73 4.61 -2.04
C PHE A 136 -8.90 4.84 -3.31
N ALA A 137 -8.10 3.86 -3.73
CA ALA A 137 -7.34 3.91 -4.96
C ALA A 137 -8.26 3.97 -6.18
N ARG A 138 -9.26 3.07 -6.27
CA ARG A 138 -10.21 3.04 -7.40
C ARG A 138 -10.89 4.38 -7.63
N ASN A 139 -11.49 4.97 -6.60
CA ASN A 139 -12.26 6.21 -6.71
C ASN A 139 -11.38 7.42 -7.06
N ASN A 140 -10.05 7.27 -6.96
CA ASN A 140 -9.07 8.29 -7.28
C ASN A 140 -8.25 7.95 -8.52
N ILE A 141 -8.81 7.15 -9.44
CA ILE A 141 -8.18 6.79 -10.72
C ILE A 141 -6.84 6.05 -10.50
N GLY A 142 -6.70 5.36 -9.38
CA GLY A 142 -5.56 4.48 -9.10
C GLY A 142 -5.50 3.33 -10.11
N LEU A 143 -4.30 2.79 -10.31
CA LEU A 143 -4.07 1.64 -11.18
C LEU A 143 -3.95 0.35 -10.36
N TYR A 144 -4.83 -0.63 -10.63
CA TYR A 144 -4.73 -1.94 -10.00
C TYR A 144 -3.38 -2.56 -10.42
N PRO A 145 -2.63 -3.19 -9.52
CA PRO A 145 -2.99 -3.60 -8.15
C PRO A 145 -2.66 -2.61 -7.02
N ASN A 146 -2.33 -1.36 -7.32
CA ASN A 146 -1.79 -0.42 -6.33
C ASN A 146 -2.86 0.14 -5.38
N LEU A 147 -2.55 0.23 -4.08
CA LEU A 147 -3.43 0.79 -3.05
C LEU A 147 -3.26 2.30 -2.82
N SER A 148 -2.21 2.89 -3.39
CA SER A 148 -1.94 4.33 -3.35
C SER A 148 -2.67 5.05 -4.47
N ARG A 149 -2.83 6.36 -4.30
CA ARG A 149 -3.33 7.23 -5.36
C ARG A 149 -2.23 7.51 -6.40
N PRO A 150 -2.62 7.86 -7.65
CA PRO A 150 -1.67 8.31 -8.65
C PRO A 150 -0.81 9.46 -8.14
N VAL A 151 0.44 9.49 -8.59
CA VAL A 151 1.37 10.58 -8.31
C VAL A 151 0.82 11.89 -8.88
N PRO A 152 0.70 12.96 -8.06
CA PRO A 152 0.13 14.23 -8.50
C PRO A 152 1.06 14.96 -9.47
N THR A 153 0.51 15.74 -10.38
CA THR A 153 1.29 16.65 -11.24
C THR A 153 1.91 17.78 -10.42
N TYR A 154 3.14 18.18 -10.77
CA TYR A 154 3.83 19.34 -10.20
C TYR A 154 3.03 20.63 -10.42
N GLN A 155 3.07 21.53 -9.44
CA GLN A 155 2.42 22.83 -9.40
C GLN A 155 3.44 23.84 -8.86
N ASN A 156 3.80 24.84 -9.67
CA ASN A 156 4.81 25.83 -9.31
C ASN A 156 4.41 26.76 -8.14
N THR A 157 3.12 26.87 -7.83
CA THR A 157 2.60 27.66 -6.72
C THR A 157 2.54 26.91 -5.40
N ARG A 158 2.81 25.59 -5.41
CA ARG A 158 2.71 24.74 -4.23
C ARG A 158 4.07 24.65 -3.52
N ALA A 159 4.04 24.58 -2.19
CA ALA A 159 5.18 24.18 -1.38
C ALA A 159 5.22 22.65 -1.22
N TYR A 160 6.40 22.07 -1.39
CA TYR A 160 6.67 20.64 -1.27
C TYR A 160 7.58 20.40 -0.07
N VAL A 161 7.33 19.32 0.65
CA VAL A 161 8.24 18.83 1.68
C VAL A 161 9.14 17.71 1.16
N THR A 162 10.26 17.48 1.84
CA THR A 162 11.16 16.36 1.55
C THR A 162 10.38 15.04 1.51
N GLY A 163 10.60 14.26 0.44
CA GLY A 163 9.95 12.97 0.17
C GLY A 163 8.66 13.07 -0.64
N GLU A 164 8.16 14.27 -0.92
CA GLU A 164 7.03 14.39 -1.84
C GLU A 164 7.40 14.01 -3.25
N ILE A 165 6.57 13.18 -3.88
CA ILE A 165 6.75 12.74 -5.26
C ILE A 165 5.72 13.44 -6.14
N VAL A 166 6.17 13.97 -7.28
CA VAL A 166 5.35 14.66 -8.28
C VAL A 166 5.66 14.15 -9.69
N LYS A 167 4.71 14.31 -10.60
CA LYS A 167 4.90 14.14 -12.05
C LYS A 167 5.20 15.47 -12.72
N SER A 168 6.18 15.47 -13.62
CA SER A 168 6.42 16.58 -14.55
C SER A 168 6.69 16.00 -15.94
N GLY A 169 5.74 16.19 -16.86
CA GLY A 169 5.73 15.47 -18.13
C GLY A 169 5.55 13.96 -17.90
N ALA A 170 6.40 13.15 -18.54
CA ALA A 170 6.40 11.69 -18.39
C ALA A 170 7.20 11.19 -17.17
N GLN A 171 7.94 12.08 -16.50
CA GLN A 171 8.87 11.73 -15.43
C GLN A 171 8.26 11.95 -14.06
N GLN A 172 8.74 11.22 -13.07
CA GLN A 172 8.44 11.42 -11.66
C GLN A 172 9.66 11.93 -10.92
N PHE A 173 9.45 12.76 -9.90
CA PHE A 173 10.51 13.38 -9.13
C PHE A 173 10.16 13.37 -7.65
N VAL A 174 11.13 13.02 -6.81
CA VAL A 174 11.05 13.14 -5.36
C VAL A 174 11.75 14.41 -4.89
N ALA A 175 11.12 15.16 -3.99
CA ALA A 175 11.70 16.33 -3.37
C ALA A 175 12.79 15.92 -2.37
N LEU A 176 14.02 16.38 -2.57
CA LEU A 176 15.16 16.17 -1.67
C LEU A 176 15.12 17.13 -0.48
N ASN A 177 14.64 18.35 -0.72
CA ASN A 177 14.55 19.43 0.25
C ASN A 177 13.16 20.06 0.22
N ARG A 178 12.78 20.76 1.29
CA ARG A 178 11.63 21.67 1.24
C ARG A 178 11.83 22.68 0.12
N THR A 179 10.84 22.83 -0.74
CA THR A 179 10.98 23.64 -1.96
C THR A 179 9.63 24.20 -2.42
N SER A 180 9.64 25.39 -3.03
CA SER A 180 8.48 26.00 -3.67
C SER A 180 8.94 26.80 -4.87
N GLY A 181 8.19 26.76 -5.97
CA GLY A 181 8.56 27.43 -7.22
C GLY A 181 9.70 26.79 -8.02
N ASN A 182 10.57 25.98 -7.40
CA ASN A 182 11.68 25.33 -8.09
C ASN A 182 11.21 24.15 -8.94
N ALA A 183 11.49 24.21 -10.25
CA ALA A 183 11.10 23.18 -11.20
C ALA A 183 11.74 21.80 -10.90
N PRO A 184 11.04 20.68 -11.20
CA PRO A 184 11.54 19.33 -10.92
C PRO A 184 12.85 18.92 -11.61
N ASN A 185 13.30 19.67 -12.62
CA ASN A 185 14.59 19.46 -13.27
C ASN A 185 15.77 20.13 -12.53
N VAL A 186 15.54 20.78 -11.39
CA VAL A 186 16.60 21.41 -10.57
C VAL A 186 17.16 20.40 -9.57
N PRO A 187 18.37 19.85 -9.77
CA PRO A 187 18.87 18.70 -9.00
C PRO A 187 19.12 18.98 -7.52
N ALA A 188 19.26 20.25 -7.13
CA ALA A 188 19.40 20.66 -5.74
C ALA A 188 18.13 20.40 -4.90
N PHE A 189 16.96 20.33 -5.56
CA PHE A 189 15.67 20.17 -4.89
C PHE A 189 14.98 18.86 -5.23
N TRP A 190 15.34 18.23 -6.34
CA TRP A 190 14.59 17.12 -6.91
C TRP A 190 15.53 16.02 -7.43
N ARG A 191 15.10 14.77 -7.27
CA ARG A 191 15.71 13.60 -7.92
C ARG A 191 14.65 12.88 -8.73
N GLU A 192 14.97 12.49 -9.95
CA GLU A 192 14.09 11.65 -10.77
C GLU A 192 13.90 10.27 -10.12
N THR A 193 12.68 9.74 -10.19
CA THR A 193 12.30 8.39 -9.74
C THR A 193 11.76 7.59 -10.92
N ASP A 194 11.42 6.32 -10.70
CA ASP A 194 10.79 5.52 -11.75
C ASP A 194 9.41 6.09 -12.12
N GLY A 195 9.28 6.57 -13.36
CA GLY A 195 8.04 7.16 -13.87
C GLY A 195 6.86 6.19 -13.99
N ASN A 196 7.11 4.88 -14.02
CA ASN A 196 6.12 3.83 -14.24
C ASN A 196 5.57 3.23 -12.94
N LEU A 197 6.23 3.46 -11.80
CA LEU A 197 5.76 3.00 -10.50
C LEU A 197 4.79 3.99 -9.85
N ASN A 198 3.78 3.44 -9.17
CA ASN A 198 2.84 4.22 -8.37
C ASN A 198 3.28 4.17 -6.91
N TYR A 199 4.22 5.04 -6.56
CA TYR A 199 4.66 5.19 -5.17
C TYR A 199 3.57 5.79 -4.30
N THR A 200 3.67 5.53 -2.99
CA THR A 200 2.91 6.29 -2.01
C THR A 200 3.33 7.76 -2.08
N THR A 201 2.35 8.66 -2.12
CA THR A 201 2.60 10.10 -2.13
C THR A 201 1.77 10.84 -1.09
N SER A 202 2.00 12.15 -0.96
CA SER A 202 1.22 13.05 -0.09
C SER A 202 -0.28 13.04 -0.40
N THR A 203 -0.71 12.61 -1.60
CA THR A 203 -2.15 12.50 -1.93
C THR A 203 -2.85 11.39 -1.15
N SER A 204 -2.10 10.44 -0.60
CA SER A 204 -2.61 9.36 0.27
C SER A 204 -2.72 9.80 1.74
N LEU A 205 -2.32 11.03 2.08
CA LEU A 205 -2.60 11.63 3.38
C LEU A 205 -4.07 12.03 3.47
N GLN A 206 -4.68 11.72 4.60
CA GLN A 206 -6.04 12.13 4.98
C GLN A 206 -5.99 12.85 6.33
N PRO A 207 -7.03 13.63 6.69
CA PRO A 207 -7.16 14.14 8.05
C PRO A 207 -7.06 12.99 9.06
N ARG A 208 -6.22 13.16 10.09
CA ARG A 208 -6.02 12.12 11.10
C ARG A 208 -7.29 11.96 11.93
N PRO A 209 -7.88 10.74 12.02
CA PRO A 209 -9.00 10.49 12.90
C PRO A 209 -8.63 10.76 14.37
N ALA A 210 -9.60 11.19 15.18
CA ALA A 210 -9.36 11.53 16.59
C ALA A 210 -8.84 10.34 17.42
N ALA A 211 -9.25 9.11 17.08
CA ALA A 211 -8.93 7.89 17.81
C ALA A 211 -7.93 7.00 17.08
N ILE A 212 -6.75 7.53 16.74
CA ILE A 212 -5.65 6.71 16.20
C ILE A 212 -4.70 6.30 17.32
N PRO A 213 -4.42 5.00 17.51
CA PRO A 213 -3.42 4.55 18.47
C PRO A 213 -2.05 5.24 18.31
N ALA A 214 -1.40 5.58 19.42
CA ALA A 214 -0.10 6.26 19.41
C ALA A 214 0.93 5.46 18.60
N GLY A 215 1.73 6.11 17.74
CA GLY A 215 2.78 5.47 16.92
C GLY A 215 2.33 4.82 15.62
N VAL A 216 1.03 4.83 15.30
CA VAL A 216 0.53 4.42 13.98
C VAL A 216 0.84 5.51 12.95
N ILE A 217 1.39 5.10 11.81
CA ILE A 217 1.79 5.99 10.71
C ILE A 217 0.74 6.06 9.59
N GLY A 218 -0.06 5.00 9.46
CA GLY A 218 -1.09 4.91 8.43
C GLY A 218 -1.95 3.66 8.61
N LYS A 219 -2.92 3.51 7.71
CA LYS A 219 -3.78 2.33 7.63
C LYS A 219 -3.96 1.84 6.20
N ILE A 220 -4.12 0.54 6.05
CA ILE A 220 -4.60 -0.11 4.83
C ILE A 220 -6.06 -0.50 5.05
N GLU A 221 -6.96 -0.12 4.14
CA GLU A 221 -8.38 -0.45 4.14
C GLU A 221 -8.74 -1.27 2.90
N ILE A 222 -9.23 -2.49 3.11
CA ILE A 222 -9.69 -3.37 2.04
C ILE A 222 -11.19 -3.59 2.19
N THR A 223 -11.95 -3.06 1.24
CA THR A 223 -13.41 -3.23 1.18
C THR A 223 -13.78 -4.49 0.41
N GLY A 224 -14.65 -5.31 1.00
CA GLY A 224 -15.22 -6.52 0.41
C GLY A 224 -16.42 -6.30 -0.50
N ARG A 225 -16.48 -5.19 -1.22
CA ARG A 225 -17.68 -4.77 -1.96
C ARG A 225 -17.68 -5.29 -3.41
N ALA A 226 -18.77 -5.93 -3.82
CA ALA A 226 -19.02 -6.22 -5.23
C ALA A 226 -19.11 -4.92 -6.06
N GLY A 227 -18.56 -4.91 -7.28
CA GLY A 227 -18.62 -3.74 -8.16
C GLY A 227 -17.41 -2.80 -8.08
N LEU A 228 -16.39 -3.10 -7.26
CA LEU A 228 -15.07 -2.42 -7.33
C LEU A 228 -14.23 -2.85 -8.56
N GLY A 229 -14.78 -3.68 -9.44
CA GLY A 229 -14.13 -4.15 -10.67
C GLY A 229 -12.84 -4.91 -10.37
N ASN A 230 -11.72 -4.44 -10.93
CA ASN A 230 -10.43 -5.08 -10.71
C ASN A 230 -9.95 -5.02 -9.24
N TYR A 231 -10.45 -4.05 -8.48
CA TYR A 231 -10.12 -3.88 -7.06
C TYR A 231 -10.97 -4.69 -6.09
N SER A 232 -11.99 -5.38 -6.57
CA SER A 232 -12.88 -6.16 -5.72
C SER A 232 -12.21 -7.45 -5.24
N VAL A 233 -12.36 -7.79 -3.95
CA VAL A 233 -12.00 -9.13 -3.44
C VAL A 233 -13.05 -10.18 -3.80
N LEU A 234 -14.24 -9.76 -4.23
CA LEU A 234 -15.35 -10.60 -4.66
C LEU A 234 -15.65 -10.42 -6.15
N THR A 235 -16.20 -11.44 -6.79
CA THR A 235 -16.86 -11.33 -8.09
C THR A 235 -18.25 -10.70 -7.93
N GLY A 236 -18.90 -10.31 -9.03
CA GLY A 236 -20.29 -9.83 -8.99
C GLY A 236 -21.31 -10.87 -8.48
N ALA A 237 -20.91 -12.14 -8.38
CA ALA A 237 -21.72 -13.23 -7.82
C ALA A 237 -21.33 -13.58 -6.37
N ASN A 238 -20.67 -12.66 -5.64
CA ASN A 238 -20.19 -12.87 -4.27
C ASN A 238 -19.24 -14.08 -4.08
N LYS A 239 -18.63 -14.56 -5.17
CA LYS A 239 -17.55 -15.56 -5.10
C LYS A 239 -16.21 -14.87 -4.84
N ILE A 240 -15.29 -15.55 -4.18
CA ILE A 240 -13.90 -15.10 -4.03
C ILE A 240 -13.33 -14.87 -5.42
N LYS A 241 -12.74 -13.70 -5.62
CA LYS A 241 -11.99 -13.43 -6.85
C LYS A 241 -10.59 -14.01 -6.67
N ALA A 242 -10.24 -15.04 -7.44
CA ALA A 242 -8.97 -15.75 -7.25
C ALA A 242 -7.76 -14.79 -7.29
N ALA A 243 -6.76 -15.09 -6.45
CA ALA A 243 -5.42 -14.49 -6.44
C ALA A 243 -5.39 -12.94 -6.43
N GLN A 244 -6.30 -12.27 -5.72
CA GLN A 244 -6.16 -10.82 -5.52
C GLN A 244 -4.90 -10.51 -4.72
N VAL A 245 -3.98 -9.79 -5.34
CA VAL A 245 -2.72 -9.36 -4.74
C VAL A 245 -2.62 -7.86 -4.95
N TYR A 246 -2.82 -7.09 -3.88
CA TYR A 246 -2.62 -5.66 -3.87
C TYR A 246 -1.16 -5.32 -3.61
N GLN A 247 -0.74 -4.14 -4.08
CA GLN A 247 0.62 -3.65 -3.95
C GLN A 247 0.63 -2.26 -3.30
N LEU A 248 1.62 -2.05 -2.44
CA LEU A 248 1.94 -0.76 -1.84
C LEU A 248 3.43 -0.51 -2.04
N HIS A 249 3.78 0.51 -2.82
CA HIS A 249 5.17 0.87 -3.07
C HIS A 249 5.58 2.07 -2.23
N LEU A 250 6.72 1.95 -1.58
CA LEU A 250 7.38 3.00 -0.80
C LEU A 250 8.73 3.30 -1.45
N ASP A 251 8.86 4.50 -2.01
CA ASP A 251 10.13 4.94 -2.61
C ASP A 251 11.20 5.15 -1.52
N LYS A 252 12.47 5.17 -1.95
CA LYS A 252 13.63 5.37 -1.09
C LYS A 252 14.09 6.82 -1.07
N PHE A 253 14.77 7.24 -0.01
CA PHE A 253 15.64 8.42 -0.07
C PHE A 253 17.04 8.07 -0.57
#